data_AF-W2TJ73-F1
#
_entry.id   AF-W2TJ73-F1
#
_cell.length_a   1.000
_cell.length_b   1.000
_cell.length_c   1.000
_cell.angle_alpha   90.00
_cell.angle_beta   90.00
_cell.angle_gamma   90.00
#
_symmetry.space_group_name_H-M   'P 1'
#
loop_
_entity.id
_entity.type
_entity.pdbx_description
1 polymer ?
#
loop_
_entity_poly.entity_id
_entity_poly.type
_entity_poly.pdbx_seq_one_letter_code
_entity_poly.pdbx_strand_id
1 'polypeptide(L)' 'MAFTVRDPIFNATFPPTVPRGFAEKILVKSRGYDAHLVVDGGVSYRFNDGAEASIEVHEEDALQTVVFR' A
#
# COMPACT_ATOMS: atom_id res chain seq x y z
N MET A 1 3.46 14.83 -7.39
CA MET A 1 4.17 13.54 -7.54
C MET A 1 3.33 12.51 -6.78
N ALA A 2 3.02 11.36 -7.37
CA ALA A 2 2.20 10.33 -6.73
C ALA A 2 2.99 9.01 -6.69
N PHE A 3 2.94 8.35 -5.55
CA PHE A 3 3.50 7.01 -5.37
C PHE A 3 2.35 6.06 -5.03
N THR A 4 2.40 4.86 -5.58
CA THR A 4 1.41 3.82 -5.33
C THR A 4 2.12 2.54 -4.91
N VAL A 5 1.64 1.93 -3.83
CA VAL A 5 1.96 0.56 -3.46
C VAL A 5 0.78 -0.28 -3.93
N ARG A 6 1.05 -1.19 -4.86
CA ARG A 6 0.04 -2.02 -5.52
C ARG A 6 0.66 -3.32 -5.98
N ASP A 7 -0.17 -4.25 -6.42
CA ASP A 7 0.31 -5.47 -7.06
C ASP A 7 1.21 -5.15 -8.26
N PRO A 8 2.30 -5.93 -8.45
CA PRO A 8 3.20 -5.72 -9.57
C PRO A 8 2.47 -5.83 -10.91
N ILE A 9 2.70 -4.85 -11.79
CA ILE A 9 2.31 -4.97 -13.19
C ILE A 9 3.55 -5.33 -13.98
N PHE A 10 3.50 -6.45 -14.70
CA PHE A 10 4.58 -6.90 -15.57
C PHE A 10 4.24 -6.59 -17.03
N ASN A 11 5.11 -5.85 -17.71
CA ASN A 11 4.97 -5.48 -19.12
C ASN A 11 6.34 -5.11 -19.74
N ALA A 12 6.34 -4.57 -20.96
CA ALA A 12 7.58 -4.16 -21.64
C ALA A 12 8.38 -3.08 -20.89
N THR A 13 7.72 -2.27 -20.06
CA THR A 13 8.33 -1.23 -19.24
C THR A 13 8.75 -1.75 -17.86
N PHE A 14 7.98 -2.68 -17.30
CA PHE A 14 8.16 -3.23 -15.96
C PHE A 14 8.48 -4.73 -16.05
N PRO A 15 9.77 -5.12 -16.01
CA PRO A 15 10.15 -6.52 -16.11
C PRO A 15 9.62 -7.33 -14.90
N PRO A 16 9.41 -8.64 -15.07
CA PRO A 16 9.05 -9.52 -13.96
C PRO A 16 10.03 -9.42 -12.80
N THR A 17 9.50 -9.37 -11.59
CA THR A 17 10.28 -9.43 -10.35
C THR A 17 9.81 -10.61 -9.53
N VAL A 18 10.74 -11.25 -8.82
CA VAL A 18 10.42 -12.37 -7.93
C VAL A 18 9.72 -11.81 -6.69
N PRO A 19 8.50 -12.27 -6.35
CA PRO A 19 7.82 -11.88 -5.12
C PRO A 19 8.68 -12.23 -3.90
N ARG A 20 8.81 -11.31 -2.94
CA ARG A 20 9.61 -11.51 -1.72
C ARG A 20 8.77 -11.93 -0.50
N GLY A 21 7.56 -12.44 -0.74
CA GLY A 21 6.57 -12.73 0.29
C GLY A 21 5.67 -11.53 0.60
N PHE A 22 5.02 -11.57 1.76
CA PHE A 22 4.08 -10.55 2.24
C PHE A 22 4.74 -9.67 3.29
N ALA A 23 4.39 -8.38 3.30
CA ALA A 23 4.79 -7.48 4.37
C ALA A 23 3.78 -7.53 5.51
N GLU A 24 4.25 -7.73 6.74
CA GLU A 24 3.40 -7.68 7.94
C GLU A 24 3.15 -6.22 8.39
N LYS A 25 4.10 -5.34 8.09
CA LYS A 25 4.05 -3.92 8.45
C LYS A 25 4.65 -3.03 7.37
N ILE A 26 3.97 -1.92 7.09
CA ILE A 26 4.44 -0.86 6.20
C ILE A 26 4.43 0.45 6.97
N LEU A 27 5.57 1.15 6.98
CA LEU A 27 5.67 2.51 7.52
C LEU A 27 5.84 3.49 6.36
N VAL A 28 4.94 4.46 6.26
CA VAL A 28 4.99 5.53 5.25
C VAL A 28 5.20 6.86 5.96
N LYS A 29 6.24 7.59 5.55
CA LYS A 29 6.50 8.96 5.99
C LYS A 29 6.35 9.91 4.83
N SER A 30 5.47 10.89 4.97
CA SER A 30 5.24 11.89 3.93
C SER A 30 6.39 12.88 3.85
N ARG A 31 6.71 13.27 2.62
CA ARG A 31 7.56 14.41 2.27
C ARG A 31 6.82 15.40 1.35
N GLY A 32 5.51 15.25 1.23
CA GLY A 32 4.67 16.01 0.30
C GLY A 32 4.10 17.27 0.90
N TYR A 33 3.87 18.29 0.08
CA TYR A 33 3.12 19.48 0.44
C TYR A 33 1.76 19.45 -0.25
N ASP A 34 0.69 19.77 0.49
CA ASP A 34 -0.70 19.56 0.07
C ASP A 34 -0.95 18.12 -0.44
N ALA A 35 -0.49 17.16 0.37
CA ALA A 35 -0.47 15.74 0.05
C ALA A 35 -1.57 14.98 0.78
N HIS A 36 -1.96 13.85 0.19
CA HIS A 36 -3.02 12.99 0.71
C HIS A 36 -2.59 11.52 0.65
N LEU A 37 -3.00 10.75 1.66
CA LEU A 37 -2.94 9.29 1.67
C LEU A 37 -4.32 8.76 1.30
N VAL A 38 -4.39 7.99 0.23
CA VAL A 38 -5.63 7.38 -0.26
C VAL A 38 -5.57 5.88 -0.01
N VAL A 39 -6.57 5.34 0.67
CA VAL A 39 -6.70 3.92 1.00
C VAL A 39 -7.87 3.33 0.21
N ASP A 40 -7.60 2.26 -0.54
CA ASP A 40 -8.59 1.52 -1.36
C ASP A 40 -9.42 2.38 -2.34
N GLY A 41 -8.93 3.58 -2.67
CA GLY A 41 -9.62 4.53 -3.56
C GLY A 41 -10.89 5.18 -2.97
N GLY A 42 -11.40 4.71 -1.84
CA GLY A 42 -12.63 5.21 -1.22
C GLY A 42 -12.43 6.31 -0.17
N VAL A 43 -11.28 6.33 0.51
CA VAL A 43 -11.02 7.27 1.61
C VAL A 43 -9.70 8.00 1.41
N SER A 44 -9.70 9.30 1.70
CA SER A 44 -8.54 10.19 1.57
C SER A 44 -8.29 10.96 2.86
N TYR A 45 -7.05 10.92 3.33
CA TYR A 45 -6.58 11.61 4.52
C TYR A 45 -5.55 12.65 4.14
N ARG A 46 -5.62 13.85 4.71
CA ARG A 46 -4.54 14.84 4.56
C ARG A 46 -3.25 14.25 5.17
N PHE A 47 -2.17 14.27 4.40
CA PHE A 47 -0.94 13.54 4.71
C PHE A 47 0.30 14.31 4.25
N ASN A 48 0.47 15.50 4.82
CA ASN A 48 1.57 16.44 4.50
C ASN A 48 2.91 16.00 5.12
N ASP A 49 3.99 16.69 4.75
CA ASP A 49 5.36 16.44 5.22
C ASP A 49 5.41 16.25 6.74
N GLY A 50 6.14 15.21 7.14
CA GLY A 50 6.24 14.78 8.54
C GLY A 50 5.10 13.90 9.03
N ALA A 51 3.98 13.78 8.31
CA ALA A 51 2.94 12.80 8.63
C ALA A 51 3.46 11.37 8.45
N GLU A 52 3.04 10.48 9.34
CA GLU A 52 3.44 9.08 9.34
C GLU A 52 2.19 8.17 9.42
N ALA A 53 2.23 7.06 8.69
CA ALA A 53 1.20 6.03 8.69
C ALA A 53 1.86 4.66 8.86
N SER A 54 1.36 3.89 9.82
CA SER A 54 1.67 2.46 9.97
C SER A 54 0.49 1.64 9.46
N ILE A 55 0.74 0.78 8.48
CA ILE A 55 -0.23 -0.21 7.99
C ILE A 55 0.23 -1.58 8.47
N GLU A 56 -0.63 -2.25 9.23
CA GLU A 56 -0.41 -3.57 9.80
C GLU A 56 -1.70 -4.38 9.63
N VAL A 57 -1.58 -5.69 9.48
CA VAL A 57 -2.73 -6.58 9.46
C VAL A 57 -2.80 -7.27 10.81
N HIS A 58 -3.90 -7.06 11.52
CA HIS A 58 -4.23 -7.82 12.72
C HIS A 58 -4.98 -9.08 12.31
N GLU A 59 -4.75 -10.20 12.99
CA GLU A 59 -5.38 -11.49 12.61
C GLU A 59 -6.91 -11.43 12.68
N GLU A 60 -7.44 -10.70 13.66
CA GLU A 60 -8.87 -10.46 13.83
C GLU A 60 -9.52 -9.64 12.70
N ASP A 61 -8.73 -8.82 12.01
CA ASP A 61 -9.16 -7.93 10.93
C ASP A 61 -8.79 -8.47 9.54
N ALA A 62 -8.14 -9.64 9.48
CA ALA A 62 -7.67 -10.22 8.23
C ALA A 62 -8.85 -10.61 7.32
N LEU A 63 -8.76 -10.19 6.05
CA LEU A 63 -9.74 -10.55 5.03
C LEU A 63 -9.83 -12.07 4.89
N GLN A 64 -11.04 -12.60 5.06
CA GLN A 64 -11.32 -14.02 4.87
C GLN A 64 -11.36 -14.32 3.36
N THR A 65 -10.32 -14.99 2.85
CA THR A 65 -10.25 -15.39 1.45
C THR A 65 -10.83 -16.79 1.29
N VAL A 66 -11.92 -16.91 0.50
CA VAL A 66 -12.47 -18.22 0.14
C VAL A 66 -11.60 -18.84 -0.94
N VAL A 67 -11.01 -20.00 -0.63
CA VAL A 67 -10.23 -20.77 -1.61
C VAL A 67 -11.14 -21.82 -2.24
N PHE A 68 -11.51 -21.61 -3.50
CA PHE A 68 -12.20 -22.64 -4.29
C PHE A 68 -11.18 -23.71 -4.70
N ARG A 69 -11.48 -24.97 -4.39
CA ARG A 69 -10.73 -26.17 -4.82
C ARG A 69 -11.46 -26.88 -5.94
#